data_AF-A0A351M0F2-F1
#
_entry.id   AF-A0A351M0F2-F1
#
_cell.length_a   1.000
_cell.length_b   1.000
_cell.length_c   1.000
_cell.angle_alpha   90.00
_cell.angle_beta   90.00
_cell.angle_gamma   90.00
#
_symmetry.space_group_name_H-M   'P 1'
#
loop_
_entity.id
_entity.type
_entity.pdbx_description
1 polymer ?
#
loop_
_entity_poly.entity_id
_entity_poly.type
_entity_poly.pdbx_seq_one_letter_code
_entity_poly.pdbx_strand_id
1 'polypeptide(L)'
;DLEFGVAHAQTVRNTCLILDRISAVAPATRVVLQAVLPRSDRYNTLVAPLNAALARVCGERQVEFLDLTVHFTGPDGRLEPTMTDDGLHPNDVGHHRWVELLREVLGS
;
A
#
# COMPACT_ATOMS: atom_id res chain seq x y z
N ASP A 1 -7.83 3.28 8.58
CA ASP A 1 -8.19 4.68 8.21
C ASP A 1 -9.46 4.76 7.40
N LEU A 2 -9.51 4.14 6.21
CA LEU A 2 -10.65 4.25 5.29
C LEU A 2 -12.00 3.87 5.92
N GLU A 3 -12.06 2.74 6.63
CA GLU A 3 -13.29 2.25 7.25
C GLU A 3 -13.79 3.12 8.41
N PHE A 4 -12.85 3.82 9.07
CA PHE A 4 -13.14 4.66 10.23
C PHE A 4 -13.44 6.12 9.83
N GLY A 5 -13.56 6.42 8.54
CA GLY A 5 -13.83 7.77 8.04
C GLY A 5 -12.67 8.74 8.26
N VAL A 6 -11.45 8.24 8.46
CA VAL A 6 -10.26 9.10 8.56
C VAL A 6 -9.98 9.71 7.19
N ALA A 7 -9.90 11.04 7.14
CA ALA A 7 -9.59 11.75 5.90
C ALA A 7 -8.18 11.38 5.38
N HIS A 8 -8.01 11.22 4.06
CA HIS A 8 -6.71 10.89 3.47
C HIS A 8 -5.59 11.84 3.91
N ALA A 9 -5.88 13.13 4.08
CA ALA A 9 -4.91 14.10 4.58
C ALA A 9 -4.38 13.75 5.99
N GLN A 10 -5.19 13.15 6.84
CA GLN A 10 -4.77 12.64 8.16
C GLN A 10 -3.91 11.40 8.03
N THR A 11 -4.28 10.44 7.18
CA THR A 11 -3.47 9.25 6.90
C THR A 11 -2.09 9.65 6.35
N VAL A 12 -2.06 10.50 5.32
CA VAL A 12 -0.83 11.01 4.71
C VAL A 12 0.05 11.75 5.73
N ARG A 13 -0.55 12.60 6.57
CA ARG A 13 0.17 13.29 7.65
C ARG A 13 0.79 12.30 8.63
N ASN A 14 0.05 11.28 9.04
CA ASN A 14 0.56 10.27 9.96
C ASN A 14 1.70 9.46 9.33
N THR A 15 1.59 9.11 8.05
CA THR A 15 2.68 8.47 7.30
C THR A 15 3.92 9.36 7.28
N CYS A 16 3.79 10.67 7.00
CA CYS A 16 4.90 11.62 7.08
C CYS A 16 5.60 11.58 8.45
N LEU A 17 4.82 11.63 9.54
CA LEU A 17 5.38 11.61 10.91
C LEU A 17 6.15 10.32 11.20
N ILE A 18 5.67 9.17 10.69
CA ILE A 18 6.37 7.89 10.81
C ILE A 18 7.70 7.93 10.03
N LEU A 19 7.67 8.40 8.77
CA LEU A 19 8.87 8.52 7.94
C LEU A 19 9.91 9.47 8.56
N ASP A 20 9.45 10.63 9.07
CA ASP A 20 10.29 11.59 9.78
C ASP A 20 10.95 10.95 11.01
N ARG A 21 10.18 10.17 11.78
CA ARG A 21 10.70 9.49 12.96
C ARG A 21 11.75 8.45 12.59
N ILE A 22 11.50 7.63 11.58
CA ILE A 22 12.45 6.61 11.11
C ILE A 22 13.74 7.27 10.64
N SER A 23 13.64 8.31 9.81
CA SER A 23 14.81 9.06 9.32
C SER A 23 15.64 9.63 10.46
N ALA A 24 15.00 10.17 11.50
CA ALA A 24 15.68 10.75 12.66
C ALA A 24 16.39 9.72 13.55
N VAL A 25 15.83 8.51 13.73
CA VAL A 25 16.39 7.51 14.65
C VAL A 25 17.26 6.45 13.97
N ALA A 26 17.03 6.22 12.68
CA ALA A 26 17.68 5.17 11.91
C ALA A 26 17.94 5.67 10.47
N PRO A 27 18.79 6.69 10.28
CA PRO A 27 19.00 7.32 8.98
C PRO A 27 19.59 6.39 7.91
N ALA A 28 20.20 5.27 8.31
CA ALA A 28 20.72 4.25 7.39
C ALA A 28 19.68 3.19 6.97
N THR A 29 18.47 3.21 7.54
CA THR A 29 17.43 2.23 7.23
C THR A 29 16.77 2.55 5.89
N ARG A 30 16.81 1.60 4.94
CA ARG A 30 15.98 1.65 3.73
C ARG A 30 14.51 1.48 4.12
N VAL A 31 13.68 2.44 3.73
CA VAL A 31 12.22 2.39 3.90
C VAL A 31 11.57 2.22 2.53
N VAL A 32 10.67 1.25 2.44
CA VAL A 32 9.80 1.03 1.28
C VAL A 32 8.36 1.16 1.75
N LEU A 33 7.65 2.18 1.29
CA LEU A 33 6.22 2.35 1.59
C LEU A 33 5.40 1.62 0.54
N GLN A 34 4.59 0.66 0.96
CA GLN A 34 3.72 -0.07 0.06
C GLN A 34 2.41 0.69 -0.19
N ALA A 35 1.91 0.61 -1.42
CA ALA A 35 0.56 1.00 -1.76
C ALA A 35 -0.47 0.18 -0.95
N VAL A 36 -1.58 0.82 -0.60
CA VAL A 36 -2.76 0.12 -0.06
C VAL A 36 -3.33 -0.76 -1.17
N LEU A 37 -3.54 -2.05 -0.89
CA LEU A 37 -4.11 -2.98 -1.85
C LEU A 37 -5.55 -2.61 -2.26
N PRO A 38 -6.01 -3.06 -3.45
CA PRO A 38 -7.42 -3.03 -3.82
C PRO A 38 -8.27 -3.76 -2.79
N ARG A 39 -9.56 -3.42 -2.75
CA ARG A 39 -10.55 -4.08 -1.89
C ARG A 39 -11.89 -4.18 -2.59
N SER A 40 -12.75 -5.08 -2.14
CA SER A 40 -14.01 -5.40 -2.81
C SER A 40 -15.23 -4.81 -2.12
N ASP A 41 -15.07 -3.89 -1.17
CA ASP A 41 -16.17 -3.20 -0.52
C ASP A 41 -16.35 -1.74 -1.00
N ARG A 42 -17.18 -0.97 -0.29
CA ARG A 42 -17.50 0.42 -0.64
C ARG A 42 -16.30 1.38 -0.61
N TYR A 43 -15.20 1.01 0.05
CA TYR A 43 -14.04 1.89 0.21
C TYR A 43 -13.01 1.75 -0.91
N ASN A 44 -13.21 0.84 -1.88
CA ASN A 44 -12.29 0.64 -3.01
C ASN A 44 -11.97 1.93 -3.76
N THR A 45 -12.98 2.79 -3.96
CA THR A 45 -12.83 4.07 -4.68
C THR A 45 -11.92 5.08 -3.96
N LEU A 46 -11.65 4.87 -2.66
CA LEU A 46 -10.76 5.70 -1.86
C LEU A 46 -9.30 5.27 -1.97
N VAL A 47 -9.02 4.03 -2.39
CA VAL A 47 -7.67 3.45 -2.42
C VAL A 47 -6.77 4.20 -3.40
N ALA A 48 -7.17 4.34 -4.66
CA ALA A 48 -6.33 4.97 -5.68
C ALA A 48 -5.98 6.43 -5.37
N PRO A 49 -6.92 7.30 -4.93
CA PRO A 49 -6.58 8.66 -4.49
C PRO A 49 -5.64 8.70 -3.28
N LEU A 50 -5.78 7.78 -2.33
CA LEU A 50 -4.87 7.68 -1.19
C LEU A 50 -3.46 7.27 -1.63
N ASN A 51 -3.34 6.24 -2.46
CA ASN A 51 -2.06 5.78 -3.00
C ASN A 51 -1.36 6.86 -3.81
N ALA A 52 -2.08 7.62 -4.63
CA ALA A 52 -1.51 8.76 -5.35
C ALA A 52 -0.95 9.84 -4.41
N ALA A 53 -1.63 10.12 -3.30
CA ALA A 53 -1.15 11.07 -2.31
C ALA A 53 0.10 10.56 -1.55
N LEU A 54 0.13 9.27 -1.21
CA LEU A 54 1.27 8.62 -0.55
C LEU A 54 2.49 8.56 -1.49
N ALA A 55 2.29 8.20 -2.76
CA ALA A 55 3.34 8.16 -3.78
C ALA A 55 4.00 9.54 -3.96
N ARG A 56 3.20 10.61 -3.98
CA ARG A 56 3.71 11.99 -4.05
C ARG A 56 4.61 12.32 -2.85
N VAL A 57 4.16 12.00 -1.63
CA VAL A 57 4.95 12.21 -0.41
C VAL A 57 6.26 11.41 -0.44
N CYS A 58 6.21 10.16 -0.91
CA CYS A 58 7.40 9.34 -1.10
C CYS A 58 8.39 9.97 -2.09
N GLY A 59 7.89 10.48 -3.23
CA GLY A 59 8.71 11.19 -4.22
C GLY A 59 9.36 12.45 -3.66
N GLU A 60 8.62 13.27 -2.90
CA GLU A 60 9.13 14.48 -2.24
C GLU A 60 10.23 14.18 -1.21
N ARG A 61 10.20 12.98 -0.60
CA ARG A 61 11.11 12.56 0.49
C ARG A 61 12.19 11.58 0.04
N GLN A 62 12.25 11.25 -1.25
CA GLN A 62 13.13 10.21 -1.80
C GLN A 62 12.97 8.85 -1.09
N VAL A 63 11.75 8.53 -0.65
CA VAL A 63 11.39 7.22 -0.10
C VAL A 63 10.83 6.36 -1.23
N GLU A 64 11.19 5.09 -1.26
CA GLU A 64 10.68 4.16 -2.26
C GLU A 64 9.18 3.91 -2.03
N PHE A 65 8.37 4.09 -3.07
CA PHE A 65 6.96 3.71 -3.06
C PHE A 65 6.76 2.46 -3.91
N LEU A 66 6.32 1.38 -3.28
CA LEU A 66 6.09 0.10 -3.92
C LEU A 66 4.60 -0.06 -4.24
N ASP A 67 4.25 0.18 -5.50
CA ASP A 67 2.91 -0.03 -6.02
C ASP A 67 2.78 -1.38 -6.71
N LEU A 68 2.13 -2.33 -6.05
CA LEU A 68 1.82 -3.64 -6.59
C LEU A 68 0.35 -3.79 -6.95
N THR A 69 -0.49 -2.75 -6.86
CA THR A 69 -1.94 -2.91 -6.93
C THR A 69 -2.40 -3.55 -8.24
N VAL A 70 -1.70 -3.31 -9.35
CA VAL A 70 -1.98 -3.94 -10.66
C VAL A 70 -1.94 -5.46 -10.61
N HIS A 71 -1.12 -6.06 -9.73
CA HIS A 71 -1.02 -7.51 -9.58
C HIS A 71 -2.10 -8.12 -8.67
N PHE A 72 -2.86 -7.28 -7.98
CA PHE A 72 -3.94 -7.66 -7.07
C PHE A 72 -5.31 -7.20 -7.56
N THR A 73 -5.37 -6.55 -8.73
CA THR A 73 -6.62 -5.99 -9.25
C THR A 73 -7.23 -6.97 -10.26
N GLY A 74 -8.45 -7.42 -9.98
CA GLY A 74 -9.26 -8.24 -10.89
C GLY A 74 -9.89 -7.41 -12.02
N PRO A 75 -10.61 -8.07 -12.96
CA PRO A 75 -11.20 -7.42 -14.13
C PRO A 75 -12.19 -6.29 -13.83
N ASP A 76 -12.78 -6.28 -12.63
CA ASP A 76 -13.76 -5.29 -12.17
C ASP A 76 -13.13 -4.13 -11.38
N GLY A 77 -11.79 -4.08 -11.30
CA GLY A 77 -11.08 -3.06 -10.54
C GLY A 77 -11.09 -3.27 -9.02
N ARG A 78 -11.53 -4.45 -8.55
CA ARG A 78 -11.51 -4.84 -7.13
C ARG A 78 -10.37 -5.81 -6.85
N LEU A 79 -10.25 -6.27 -5.60
CA LEU A 79 -9.27 -7.30 -5.26
C LEU A 79 -9.58 -8.57 -6.05
N GLU A 80 -8.57 -9.13 -6.73
CA GLU A 80 -8.67 -10.33 -7.55
C GLU A 80 -9.39 -11.45 -6.78
N PRO A 81 -10.58 -11.92 -7.24
CA PRO A 81 -11.42 -12.86 -6.48
C PRO A 81 -10.72 -14.17 -6.10
N THR A 82 -9.73 -14.62 -6.86
CA THR A 82 -8.94 -15.83 -6.52
C THR A 82 -7.94 -15.61 -5.38
N MET A 83 -7.61 -14.35 -5.06
CA MET A 83 -6.60 -13.96 -4.07
C MET A 83 -7.21 -13.53 -2.73
N THR A 84 -8.51 -13.68 -2.51
CA THR A 84 -9.18 -13.26 -1.27
C THR A 84 -10.43 -14.09 -0.99
N ASP A 85 -10.73 -14.31 0.28
CA ASP A 85 -11.94 -15.04 0.70
C ASP A 85 -13.08 -14.09 1.09
N ASP A 86 -12.76 -12.84 1.40
CA ASP A 86 -13.72 -11.83 1.91
C ASP A 86 -13.68 -10.50 1.15
N GLY A 87 -12.80 -10.36 0.16
CA GLY A 87 -12.64 -9.14 -0.61
C GLY A 87 -11.76 -8.08 0.03
N LEU A 88 -11.14 -8.34 1.18
CA LEU A 88 -10.25 -7.40 1.87
C LEU A 88 -8.89 -8.02 2.17
N HIS A 89 -8.88 -9.22 2.73
CA HIS A 89 -7.66 -9.90 3.13
C HIS A 89 -7.15 -10.78 1.99
N PRO A 90 -5.87 -10.68 1.62
CA PRO A 90 -5.26 -11.70 0.77
C PRO A 90 -5.37 -13.07 1.44
N ASN A 91 -5.81 -14.09 0.70
CA ASN A 91 -5.72 -15.48 1.13
C ASN A 91 -4.33 -16.05 0.81
N ASP A 92 -4.15 -17.37 0.94
CA ASP A 92 -2.87 -18.02 0.67
C ASP A 92 -2.34 -17.70 -0.74
N VAL A 93 -3.18 -17.75 -1.76
CA VAL A 93 -2.80 -17.44 -3.16
C VAL A 93 -2.33 -15.98 -3.27
N GLY A 94 -3.07 -15.05 -2.66
CA GLY A 94 -2.69 -13.63 -2.63
C GLY A 94 -1.38 -13.38 -1.88
N HIS A 95 -1.17 -14.02 -0.74
CA HIS A 95 0.07 -13.90 0.02
C HIS A 95 1.27 -14.50 -0.71
N HIS A 96 1.12 -15.67 -1.33
CA HIS A 96 2.17 -16.27 -2.17
C HIS A 96 2.58 -15.31 -3.29
N ARG A 97 1.60 -14.73 -4.00
CA ARG A 97 1.86 -13.73 -5.04
C ARG A 97 2.56 -12.49 -4.49
N TRP A 98 2.16 -12.03 -3.31
CA TRP A 98 2.79 -10.87 -2.66
C TRP A 98 4.26 -11.13 -2.33
N VAL A 99 4.57 -12.30 -1.77
CA VAL A 99 5.94 -12.69 -1.42
C VAL A 99 6.83 -12.78 -2.66
N GLU A 100 6.34 -13.36 -3.76
CA GLU A 100 7.07 -13.41 -5.03
C GLU A 100 7.49 -12.02 -5.49
N LEU A 101 6.53 -11.09 -5.56
CA LEU A 101 6.76 -9.72 -6.00
C LEU A 101 7.68 -8.95 -5.04
N LEU A 102 7.54 -9.16 -3.73
CA LEU A 102 8.38 -8.48 -2.74
C LEU A 102 9.83 -8.92 -2.78
N ARG A 103 10.10 -10.20 -3.08
CA ARG A 103 11.48 -10.70 -3.20
C ARG A 103 12.24 -10.02 -4.33
N GLU A 104 11.57 -9.72 -5.45
CA GLU A 104 12.18 -8.98 -6.57
C GLU A 104 12.62 -7.56 -6.16
N VAL A 105 11.89 -6.92 -5.23
CA VAL A 105 12.14 -5.55 -4.79
C VAL A 105 13.16 -5.47 -3.64
N LEU A 106 13.09 -6.41 -2.70
CA LEU A 106 13.96 -6.41 -1.52
C LEU A 106 15.36 -6.95 -1.83
N GLY A 107 15.53 -7.65 -2.95
CA GLY A 107 16.75 -8.37 -3.28
C GLY A 107 16.82 -9.68 -2.50
N SER A 108 17.09 -10.77 -3.21
CA SER A 108 17.43 -12.07 -2.62
C SER A 108 18.73 -12.01 -1.83
#